data_AF-A0A7M7P3W6-F1
#
_entry.id   AF-A0A7M7P3W6-F1
#
_cell.length_a   1.000
_cell.length_b   1.000
_cell.length_c   1.000
_cell.angle_alpha   90.00
_cell.angle_beta   90.00
_cell.angle_gamma   90.00
#
_symmetry.space_group_name_H-M   'P 1'
#
loop_
_entity.id
_entity.type
_entity.pdbx_description
1 polymer ?
#
loop_
_entity_poly.entity_id
_entity_poly.type
_entity_poly.pdbx_seq_one_letter_code
_entity_poly.pdbx_strand_id
1 'polypeptide(L)'
;MVHSTAGAISWTALKTHLLVDDDTSDQDLCDAGWTRNGNACYQLVESTVDYRTALDACRNLNDYGDLASVADQDESNFLFVYSRRTFDTSSYWIGFNDLDGKGTWAWTDGSVTSYTNWYSGEPSGGSEHCGVLRLSSDGTWYDASCSSTYGYICKYPLNTISCAEWKRKGYISNGYYTIDPDGRNNGVDPYKVYCDMTTDASTGITTFEHQEANRSLVAGAQVAFSFIRNITYGDKSVDQVATGADISGECYQYIKYECHHSQMTGSTAWYDRDGKQKNYWGGATVDSGQCACGISALDKAVFAIL
;
A
#
# COMPACT_ATOMS: atom_id res chain seq x y z
N MET A 1 -17.97 7.40 -25.83
CA MET A 1 -19.03 7.85 -26.77
C MET A 1 -18.45 7.88 -28.16
N VAL A 2 -19.18 7.43 -29.18
CA VAL A 2 -18.65 7.22 -30.54
C VAL A 2 -19.75 7.53 -31.57
N HIS A 3 -19.50 8.48 -32.48
CA HIS A 3 -20.18 8.57 -33.78
C HIS A 3 -19.34 7.81 -34.80
N SER A 4 -19.92 6.77 -35.40
CA SER A 4 -19.18 5.85 -36.28
C SER A 4 -20.16 5.04 -37.11
N THR A 5 -19.85 4.88 -38.39
CA THR A 5 -20.57 4.00 -39.31
C THR A 5 -20.34 2.50 -39.04
N ALA A 6 -19.38 2.13 -38.20
CA ALA A 6 -19.25 0.87 -37.47
C ALA A 6 -17.85 0.86 -36.81
N GLY A 7 -17.78 0.67 -35.49
CA GLY A 7 -16.52 0.50 -34.77
C GLY A 7 -16.64 -0.58 -33.71
N ALA A 8 -15.54 -0.98 -33.08
CA ALA A 8 -15.58 -1.92 -31.97
C ALA A 8 -14.75 -1.45 -30.78
N ILE A 9 -15.23 -1.73 -29.58
CA ILE A 9 -14.56 -1.35 -28.33
C ILE A 9 -14.19 -2.63 -27.57
N SER A 10 -13.00 -2.66 -26.99
CA SER A 10 -12.55 -3.69 -26.05
C SER A 10 -11.80 -3.07 -24.90
N TRP A 11 -11.85 -3.71 -23.74
CA TRP A 11 -11.24 -3.22 -22.51
C TRP A 11 -10.29 -4.28 -21.96
N THR A 12 -9.15 -3.86 -21.40
CA THR A 12 -8.30 -4.77 -20.62
C THR A 12 -8.63 -4.63 -19.14
N ALA A 13 -8.41 -5.70 -18.38
CA ALA A 13 -8.45 -5.65 -16.93
C ALA A 13 -7.59 -4.49 -16.41
N LEU A 14 -8.07 -3.83 -15.36
CA LEU A 14 -7.24 -2.85 -14.65
C LEU A 14 -6.21 -3.65 -13.87
N LYS A 15 -4.94 -3.34 -14.12
CA LYS A 15 -3.83 -3.94 -13.41
C LYS A 15 -3.13 -2.86 -12.62
N THR A 16 -2.90 -3.15 -11.35
CA THR A 16 -2.18 -2.26 -10.47
C THR A 16 -0.90 -2.94 -10.01
N HIS A 17 0.15 -2.14 -10.04
CA HIS A 17 1.51 -2.52 -9.75
C HIS A 17 1.95 -1.64 -8.60
N LEU A 18 2.06 -2.22 -7.42
CA LEU A 18 2.84 -1.58 -6.38
C LEU A 18 4.29 -1.61 -6.83
N LEU A 19 4.74 -0.52 -7.46
CA LEU A 19 6.17 -0.23 -7.50
C LEU A 19 6.61 -0.11 -6.06
N VAL A 20 7.53 -0.97 -5.68
CA VAL A 20 8.25 -0.82 -4.44
C VAL A 20 9.24 0.32 -4.67
N ASP A 21 8.75 1.55 -4.79
CA ASP A 21 9.58 2.74 -4.91
C ASP A 21 9.33 3.66 -3.70
N ASP A 22 10.45 4.00 -3.09
CA ASP A 22 10.73 4.66 -1.81
C ASP A 22 10.19 6.10 -1.67
N ASP A 23 9.29 6.57 -2.54
CA ASP A 23 9.07 8.02 -2.77
C ASP A 23 7.58 8.47 -2.82
N THR A 24 6.63 7.66 -2.33
CA THR A 24 5.33 8.23 -1.92
C THR A 24 5.57 9.01 -0.63
N SER A 25 5.31 10.32 -0.63
CA SER A 25 5.47 11.22 0.52
C SER A 25 5.11 10.51 1.83
N ASP A 26 6.14 10.20 2.63
CA ASP A 26 6.13 9.30 3.79
C ASP A 26 5.08 9.61 4.88
N GLN A 27 4.36 10.74 4.77
CA GLN A 27 3.37 11.20 5.73
C GLN A 27 1.93 10.72 5.46
N ASP A 28 1.59 10.26 4.26
CA ASP A 28 0.17 10.03 3.90
C ASP A 28 -0.39 8.66 4.32
N LEU A 29 0.42 7.77 4.89
CA LEU A 29 0.00 6.42 5.30
C LEU A 29 -0.07 6.22 6.83
N CYS A 30 0.43 7.17 7.60
CA CYS A 30 0.42 7.09 9.06
C CYS A 30 -0.51 8.15 9.65
N ASP A 31 -1.07 7.88 10.83
CA ASP A 31 -1.87 8.84 11.56
C ASP A 31 -1.04 10.10 11.85
N ALA A 32 -1.71 11.25 11.96
CA ALA A 32 -1.02 12.51 12.26
C ALA A 32 -0.19 12.39 13.56
N GLY A 33 1.10 12.71 13.48
CA GLY A 33 2.05 12.59 14.61
C GLY A 33 2.92 11.33 14.56
N TRP A 34 2.58 10.36 13.72
CA TRP A 34 3.37 9.16 13.50
C TRP A 34 4.33 9.33 12.32
N THR A 35 5.46 8.63 12.38
CA THR A 35 6.50 8.63 11.34
C THR A 35 6.56 7.24 10.72
N ARG A 36 6.45 7.17 9.40
CA ARG A 36 6.57 5.92 8.65
C ARG A 36 8.01 5.45 8.60
N ASN A 37 8.23 4.15 8.70
CA ASN A 37 9.45 3.48 8.26
C ASN A 37 9.10 2.05 7.79
N GLY A 38 9.29 1.79 6.49
CA GLY A 38 8.86 0.56 5.86
C GLY A 38 7.34 0.35 5.94
N ASN A 39 6.92 -0.83 6.43
CA ASN A 39 5.51 -1.24 6.54
C ASN A 39 4.93 -0.98 7.96
N ALA A 40 5.43 0.02 8.67
CA ALA A 40 4.94 0.36 10.00
C ALA A 40 5.03 1.86 10.27
N CYS A 41 4.23 2.30 11.23
CA CYS A 41 4.20 3.66 11.74
C CYS A 41 4.75 3.67 13.16
N TYR A 42 5.58 4.66 13.47
CA TYR A 42 6.26 4.79 14.75
C TYR A 42 5.97 6.15 15.37
N GLN A 43 5.83 6.19 16.69
CA GLN A 43 5.72 7.43 17.42
C GLN A 43 6.64 7.40 18.64
N LEU A 44 7.54 8.38 18.70
CA LEU A 44 8.36 8.64 19.89
C LEU A 44 7.50 9.39 20.91
N VAL A 45 7.33 8.83 22.10
CA VAL A 45 6.58 9.50 23.17
C VAL A 45 7.54 10.07 24.20
N GLU A 46 7.58 11.40 24.23
CA GLU A 46 8.44 12.23 25.07
C GLU A 46 7.89 12.37 26.51
N SER A 47 7.62 11.23 27.16
CA SER A 47 7.20 11.14 28.57
C SER A 47 7.83 9.91 29.22
N THR A 48 8.34 10.03 30.44
CA THR A 48 8.95 8.90 31.14
C THR A 48 7.96 8.19 32.07
N VAL A 49 7.79 6.88 31.87
CA VAL A 49 6.86 6.04 32.65
C VAL A 49 7.42 4.62 32.82
N ASP A 50 6.81 3.82 33.69
CA ASP A 50 7.12 2.39 33.82
C ASP A 50 6.69 1.57 32.58
N TYR A 51 7.24 0.37 32.45
CA TYR A 51 7.06 -0.46 31.25
C TYR A 51 5.60 -0.78 30.93
N ARG A 52 4.80 -1.12 31.96
CA ARG A 52 3.39 -1.48 31.75
C ARG A 52 2.57 -0.26 31.36
N THR A 53 2.82 0.88 32.01
CA THR A 53 2.20 2.15 31.63
C THR A 53 2.55 2.55 30.20
N ALA A 54 3.80 2.35 29.76
CA ALA A 54 4.21 2.61 28.38
C ALA A 54 3.50 1.70 27.36
N LEU A 55 3.41 0.41 27.68
CA LEU A 55 2.70 -0.58 26.87
C LEU A 55 1.22 -0.22 26.69
N ASP A 56 0.53 0.07 27.79
CA ASP A 56 -0.87 0.46 27.76
C ASP A 56 -1.04 1.80 27.03
N ALA A 57 -0.12 2.75 27.18
CA ALA A 57 -0.14 4.01 26.45
C ALA A 57 -0.05 3.80 24.93
N CYS A 58 0.86 2.95 24.44
CA CYS A 58 0.95 2.65 23.01
C CYS A 58 -0.32 2.00 22.45
N ARG A 59 -0.92 1.08 23.21
CA ARG A 59 -2.20 0.42 22.84
C ARG A 59 -3.41 1.35 22.88
N ASN A 60 -3.34 2.43 23.66
CA ASN A 60 -4.39 3.45 23.70
C ASN A 60 -4.20 4.56 22.66
N LEU A 61 -2.97 4.76 22.16
CA LEU A 61 -2.67 5.77 21.14
C LEU A 61 -3.20 5.35 19.76
N ASN A 62 -3.23 4.05 19.47
CA ASN A 62 -3.82 3.48 18.25
C ASN A 62 -4.30 2.05 18.56
N ASP A 63 -5.44 1.64 17.99
CA ASP A 63 -6.04 0.30 18.22
C ASP A 63 -5.12 -0.88 17.82
N TYR A 64 -4.12 -0.61 16.98
CA TYR A 64 -3.09 -1.56 16.53
C TYR A 64 -1.70 -1.23 17.08
N GLY A 65 -1.61 -0.24 17.96
CA GLY A 65 -0.37 0.21 18.59
C GLY A 65 0.10 -0.75 19.66
N ASP A 66 1.42 -0.92 19.74
CA ASP A 66 2.11 -1.59 20.82
C ASP A 66 3.49 -0.94 21.03
N LEU A 67 4.25 -1.35 22.06
CA LEU A 67 5.66 -0.99 22.14
C LEU A 67 6.42 -1.57 20.95
N ALA A 68 7.36 -0.81 20.42
CA ALA A 68 8.04 -1.16 19.18
C ALA A 68 8.77 -2.51 19.26
N SER A 69 8.44 -3.39 18.33
CA SER A 69 9.26 -4.55 17.96
C SER A 69 10.36 -4.16 16.98
N VAL A 70 11.45 -4.92 16.92
CA VAL A 70 12.57 -4.67 15.99
C VAL A 70 12.88 -5.94 15.20
N ALA A 71 12.60 -5.93 13.91
CA ALA A 71 12.69 -7.09 13.03
C ALA A 71 14.11 -7.36 12.52
N ASP A 72 14.88 -6.31 12.26
CA ASP A 72 16.21 -6.38 11.64
C ASP A 72 17.11 -5.17 11.96
N GLN A 73 18.32 -5.17 11.39
CA GLN A 73 19.32 -4.13 11.59
C GLN A 73 18.90 -2.77 11.02
N ASP A 74 18.15 -2.75 9.91
CA ASP A 74 17.74 -1.52 9.26
C ASP A 74 16.68 -0.81 10.11
N GLU A 75 15.73 -1.56 10.67
CA GLU A 75 14.78 -1.04 11.66
C GLU A 75 15.48 -0.55 12.92
N SER A 76 16.47 -1.30 13.45
CA SER A 76 17.25 -0.85 14.61
C SER A 76 18.00 0.46 14.34
N ASN A 77 18.58 0.62 13.15
CA ASN A 77 19.27 1.85 12.73
C ASN A 77 18.29 3.02 12.62
N PHE A 78 17.11 2.77 12.03
CA PHE A 78 16.04 3.76 11.96
C PHE A 78 15.64 4.23 13.36
N LEU A 79 15.32 3.32 14.28
CA LEU A 79 14.92 3.69 15.65
C LEU A 79 16.00 4.47 16.38
N PHE A 80 17.28 4.11 16.18
CA PHE A 80 18.40 4.88 16.73
C PHE A 80 18.42 6.31 16.22
N VAL A 81 18.31 6.54 14.91
CA VAL A 81 18.30 7.89 14.32
C VAL A 81 17.03 8.66 14.69
N TYR A 82 15.88 8.00 14.61
CA TYR A 82 14.56 8.56 14.90
C TYR A 82 14.46 9.08 16.34
N SER A 83 15.06 8.36 17.28
CA SER A 83 15.01 8.70 18.70
C SER A 83 15.94 9.88 19.07
N ARG A 84 16.88 10.30 18.22
CA ARG A 84 17.80 11.45 18.50
C ARG A 84 17.11 12.82 18.49
N ARG A 85 15.78 12.86 18.44
CA ARG A 85 14.98 14.10 18.51
C ARG A 85 14.99 14.65 19.95
N THR A 86 14.61 15.93 20.07
CA THR A 86 14.83 16.96 21.11
C THR A 86 14.62 16.63 22.61
N PHE A 87 14.37 15.39 23.01
CA PHE A 87 13.98 15.03 24.37
C PHE A 87 15.17 14.70 25.29
N ASP A 88 15.07 15.10 26.57
CA ASP A 88 16.12 14.93 27.60
C ASP A 88 16.17 13.51 28.18
N THR A 89 15.96 12.49 27.35
CA THR A 89 16.13 11.09 27.74
C THR A 89 16.97 10.34 26.71
N SER A 90 17.83 9.45 27.23
CA SER A 90 18.74 8.63 26.42
C SER A 90 18.35 7.15 26.41
N SER A 91 17.13 6.82 26.85
CA SER A 91 16.66 5.44 26.99
C SER A 91 15.17 5.36 26.71
N TYR A 92 14.79 4.37 25.90
CA TYR A 92 13.41 4.18 25.45
C TYR A 92 12.97 2.73 25.63
N TRP A 93 11.79 2.51 26.22
CA TRP A 93 11.15 1.22 26.22
C TRP A 93 10.86 0.75 24.78
N ILE A 94 11.13 -0.53 24.56
CA ILE A 94 10.73 -1.30 23.38
C ILE A 94 9.95 -2.54 23.83
N GLY A 95 9.26 -3.23 22.92
CA GLY A 95 8.34 -4.32 23.27
C GLY A 95 9.02 -5.61 23.75
N PHE A 96 10.36 -5.67 23.79
CA PHE A 96 11.08 -6.89 24.13
C PHE A 96 11.07 -7.13 25.64
N ASN A 97 10.71 -8.33 26.08
CA ASN A 97 10.65 -8.68 27.49
C ASN A 97 10.77 -10.20 27.69
N ASP A 98 11.09 -10.66 28.90
CA ASP A 98 11.06 -12.08 29.29
C ASP A 98 10.12 -12.34 30.50
N LEU A 99 9.05 -11.55 30.61
CA LEU A 99 8.09 -11.56 31.73
C LEU A 99 7.38 -12.91 31.92
N ASP A 100 7.16 -13.64 30.83
CA ASP A 100 6.45 -14.94 30.84
C ASP A 100 7.38 -16.11 31.20
N GLY A 101 8.69 -15.91 31.22
CA GLY A 101 9.67 -16.93 31.56
C GLY A 101 11.09 -16.42 31.41
N LYS A 102 11.80 -16.32 32.54
CA LYS A 102 13.17 -15.82 32.60
C LYS A 102 14.08 -16.45 31.53
N GLY A 103 14.73 -15.61 30.73
CA GLY A 103 15.59 -16.01 29.62
C GLY A 103 14.86 -16.34 28.32
N THR A 104 13.53 -16.26 28.28
CA THR A 104 12.70 -16.45 27.09
C THR A 104 12.14 -15.11 26.64
N TRP A 105 12.92 -14.41 25.82
CA TRP A 105 12.56 -13.08 25.36
C TRP A 105 11.55 -13.12 24.21
N ALA A 106 10.51 -12.27 24.29
CA ALA A 106 9.44 -12.15 23.33
C ALA A 106 9.01 -10.68 23.17
N TRP A 107 8.39 -10.36 22.03
CA TRP A 107 7.82 -9.05 21.76
C TRP A 107 6.37 -8.97 22.23
N THR A 108 5.98 -7.84 22.84
CA THR A 108 4.61 -7.61 23.33
C THR A 108 3.53 -7.59 22.25
N ASP A 109 3.91 -7.27 21.01
CA ASP A 109 3.06 -7.28 19.82
C ASP A 109 2.91 -8.67 19.18
N GLY A 110 3.60 -9.69 19.71
CA GLY A 110 3.61 -11.05 19.20
C GLY A 110 4.52 -11.26 17.97
N SER A 111 5.31 -10.26 17.58
CA SER A 111 6.30 -10.40 16.51
C SER A 111 7.29 -11.52 16.81
N VAL A 112 7.65 -12.30 15.79
CA VAL A 112 8.63 -13.39 15.89
C VAL A 112 9.82 -13.07 14.99
N THR A 113 10.95 -12.73 15.59
CA THR A 113 12.21 -12.43 14.89
C THR A 113 13.38 -13.07 15.63
N SER A 114 14.41 -13.45 14.88
CA SER A 114 15.69 -13.90 15.42
C SER A 114 16.69 -12.76 15.65
N TYR A 115 16.35 -11.54 15.23
CA TYR A 115 17.22 -10.38 15.37
C TYR A 115 17.27 -9.92 16.82
N THR A 116 18.48 -9.64 17.31
CA THR A 116 18.71 -9.01 18.61
C THR A 116 19.88 -8.04 18.49
N ASN A 117 19.77 -6.88 19.13
CA ASN A 117 20.84 -5.89 19.18
C ASN A 117 21.31 -5.64 20.62
N TRP A 118 21.52 -6.70 21.39
CA TRP A 118 21.96 -6.61 22.78
C TRP A 118 23.30 -5.91 22.91
N TYR A 119 23.42 -5.04 23.92
CA TYR A 119 24.70 -4.51 24.35
C TYR A 119 25.59 -5.63 24.88
N SER A 120 26.91 -5.46 24.77
CA SER A 120 27.87 -6.46 25.26
C SER A 120 27.67 -6.75 26.75
N GLY A 121 27.35 -8.00 27.07
CA GLY A 121 27.05 -8.45 28.43
C GLY A 121 25.55 -8.49 28.77
N GLU A 122 24.69 -8.07 27.85
CA GLU A 122 23.23 -8.11 28.00
C GLU A 122 22.60 -9.27 27.19
N PRO A 123 21.42 -9.75 27.59
CA PRO A 123 20.73 -9.42 28.84
C PRO A 123 21.49 -9.99 30.05
N SER A 124 21.62 -9.19 31.11
CA SER A 124 22.35 -9.54 32.33
C SER A 124 21.71 -10.71 33.09
N GLY A 125 20.44 -11.02 32.79
CA GLY A 125 19.72 -12.18 33.30
C GLY A 125 19.45 -12.05 34.80
N GLY A 126 19.37 -10.82 35.31
CA GLY A 126 19.12 -10.48 36.70
C GLY A 126 17.65 -10.53 37.09
N SER A 127 17.18 -9.45 37.71
CA SER A 127 15.76 -9.17 37.96
C SER A 127 15.19 -8.15 36.96
N GLU A 128 16.00 -7.77 35.99
CA GLU A 128 15.61 -6.98 34.83
C GLU A 128 14.91 -7.87 33.80
N HIS A 129 13.74 -7.44 33.35
CA HIS A 129 12.86 -8.25 32.50
C HIS A 129 12.30 -7.50 31.28
N CYS A 130 12.65 -6.22 31.13
CA CYS A 130 12.07 -5.32 30.14
C CYS A 130 13.17 -4.65 29.32
N GLY A 131 13.07 -4.73 28.00
CA GLY A 131 14.08 -4.26 27.05
C GLY A 131 14.03 -2.75 26.83
N VAL A 132 15.22 -2.14 26.78
CA VAL A 132 15.40 -0.70 26.59
C VAL A 132 16.38 -0.46 25.45
N LEU A 133 16.04 0.44 24.53
CA LEU A 133 16.93 0.96 23.50
C LEU A 133 17.80 2.09 24.06
N ARG A 134 19.12 2.02 23.83
CA ARG A 134 20.12 2.99 24.30
C ARG A 134 20.46 4.03 23.26
N LEU A 135 19.99 5.26 23.47
CA LEU A 135 20.35 6.40 22.61
C LEU A 135 21.74 6.97 22.92
N SER A 136 22.20 6.90 24.17
CA SER A 136 23.48 7.52 24.59
C SER A 136 24.72 6.88 23.97
N SER A 137 24.57 5.77 23.23
CA SER A 137 25.68 5.05 22.58
C SER A 137 25.42 4.82 21.09
N ASP A 138 24.75 3.73 20.76
CA ASP A 138 24.82 3.07 19.45
C ASP A 138 23.50 2.37 19.05
N GLY A 139 22.43 2.57 19.81
CA GLY A 139 21.14 1.94 19.56
C GLY A 139 21.01 0.50 20.05
N THR A 140 22.03 -0.02 20.76
CA THR A 140 21.98 -1.34 21.38
C THR A 140 21.00 -1.41 22.55
N TRP A 141 20.62 -2.62 22.96
CA TRP A 141 19.60 -2.86 23.97
C TRP A 141 20.19 -3.35 25.28
N TYR A 142 19.48 -3.12 26.38
CA TYR A 142 19.77 -3.71 27.69
C TYR A 142 18.46 -4.10 28.39
N ASP A 143 18.54 -5.05 29.33
CA ASP A 143 17.42 -5.36 30.20
C ASP A 143 17.39 -4.38 31.39
N ALA A 144 16.22 -3.88 31.73
CA ALA A 144 16.00 -3.00 32.87
C ALA A 144 14.89 -3.54 33.79
N SER A 145 14.89 -3.08 35.04
CA SER A 145 13.73 -3.26 35.92
C SER A 145 12.51 -2.62 35.26
N CYS A 146 11.43 -3.38 35.09
CA CYS A 146 10.19 -2.89 34.48
C CYS A 146 9.53 -1.74 35.26
N SER A 147 9.95 -1.49 36.50
CA SER A 147 9.50 -0.36 37.34
C SER A 147 10.32 0.92 37.15
N SER A 148 11.42 0.88 36.38
CA SER A 148 12.19 2.08 36.00
C SER A 148 11.34 2.99 35.12
N THR A 149 11.72 4.25 34.97
CA THR A 149 10.99 5.21 34.12
C THR A 149 11.83 5.63 32.93
N TYR A 150 11.36 5.38 31.71
CA TYR A 150 12.01 5.76 30.46
C TYR A 150 11.00 6.33 29.47
N GLY A 151 11.49 7.03 28.43
CA GLY A 151 10.68 7.32 27.25
C GLY A 151 10.25 6.03 26.57
N TYR A 152 9.40 6.08 25.55
CA TYR A 152 8.96 4.87 24.88
C TYR A 152 8.65 5.10 23.39
N ILE A 153 8.81 4.05 22.61
CA ILE A 153 8.55 4.06 21.17
C ILE A 153 7.35 3.17 20.91
N CYS A 154 6.29 3.74 20.37
CA CYS A 154 5.13 3.00 19.90
C CYS A 154 5.29 2.62 18.42
N LYS A 155 4.77 1.47 18.04
CA LYS A 155 4.71 0.96 16.67
C LYS A 155 3.33 0.39 16.40
N TYR A 156 2.80 0.61 15.20
CA TYR A 156 1.75 -0.25 14.65
C TYR A 156 2.09 -0.65 13.22
N PRO A 157 1.80 -1.90 12.81
CA PRO A 157 1.98 -2.32 11.43
C PRO A 157 0.96 -1.63 10.53
N LEU A 158 1.40 -1.22 9.34
CA LEU A 158 0.50 -0.90 8.25
C LEU A 158 -0.16 -2.22 7.83
N ASN A 159 -1.42 -2.44 8.23
CA ASN A 159 -2.18 -3.65 7.90
C ASN A 159 -2.67 -3.65 6.44
N THR A 160 -1.94 -3.02 5.52
CA THR A 160 -2.29 -3.03 4.11
C THR A 160 -1.91 -4.39 3.52
N ILE A 161 -2.88 -5.08 2.92
CA ILE A 161 -2.66 -6.38 2.28
C ILE A 161 -2.90 -6.19 0.79
N SER A 162 -1.87 -6.40 -0.01
CA SER A 162 -1.94 -6.37 -1.47
C SER A 162 -1.44 -7.69 -2.07
N CYS A 163 -1.59 -7.87 -3.39
CA CYS A 163 -0.98 -9.02 -4.07
C CYS A 163 0.55 -9.03 -3.93
N ALA A 164 1.19 -7.86 -3.91
CA ALA A 164 2.62 -7.74 -3.65
C ALA A 164 2.99 -8.25 -2.26
N GLU A 165 2.19 -7.91 -1.25
CA GLU A 165 2.42 -8.35 0.14
C GLU A 165 2.19 -9.85 0.32
N TRP A 166 1.14 -10.42 -0.30
CA TRP A 166 0.94 -11.87 -0.33
C TRP A 166 2.15 -12.59 -0.93
N LYS A 167 2.70 -12.07 -2.02
CA LYS A 167 3.88 -12.68 -2.65
C LYS A 167 5.11 -12.63 -1.75
N ARG A 168 5.37 -11.51 -1.07
CA ARG A 168 6.46 -11.40 -0.07
C ARG A 168 6.32 -12.41 1.06
N LYS A 169 5.08 -12.72 1.47
CA LYS A 169 4.76 -13.76 2.46
C LYS A 169 4.92 -15.19 1.94
N GLY A 170 5.41 -15.39 0.72
CA GLY A 170 5.69 -16.70 0.13
C GLY A 170 4.54 -17.30 -0.70
N TYR A 171 3.48 -16.53 -0.96
CA TYR A 171 2.37 -16.98 -1.79
C TYR A 171 2.70 -16.78 -3.27
N ILE A 172 3.12 -17.85 -3.94
CA ILE A 172 3.66 -17.82 -5.31
C ILE A 172 2.67 -18.30 -6.38
N SER A 173 1.46 -18.73 -5.99
CA SER A 173 0.46 -19.24 -6.92
C SER A 173 -0.48 -18.13 -7.38
N ASN A 174 -0.77 -18.07 -8.67
CA ASN A 174 -1.85 -17.22 -9.18
C ASN A 174 -3.19 -17.64 -8.58
N GLY A 175 -4.09 -16.68 -8.34
CA GLY A 175 -5.41 -16.97 -7.82
C GLY A 175 -6.12 -15.76 -7.23
N TYR A 176 -7.26 -16.00 -6.60
CA TYR A 176 -8.01 -14.96 -5.91
C TYR A 176 -7.54 -14.83 -4.45
N TYR A 177 -7.12 -13.63 -4.07
CA TYR A 177 -6.70 -13.30 -2.72
C TYR A 177 -7.57 -12.17 -2.18
N THR A 178 -7.83 -12.19 -0.89
CA THR A 178 -8.42 -11.04 -0.20
C THR A 178 -7.31 -10.01 0.01
N ILE A 179 -7.55 -8.78 -0.43
CA ILE A 179 -6.69 -7.63 -0.23
C ILE A 179 -7.45 -6.58 0.58
N ASP A 180 -6.69 -5.72 1.24
CA ASP A 180 -7.15 -4.57 2.01
C ASP A 180 -6.15 -3.43 1.78
N PRO A 181 -6.24 -2.72 0.63
CA PRO A 181 -5.26 -1.70 0.24
C PRO A 181 -5.24 -0.47 1.13
N ASP A 182 -6.38 -0.04 1.63
CA ASP A 182 -6.54 1.08 2.55
C ASP A 182 -6.23 0.70 4.00
N GLY A 183 -6.22 -0.59 4.30
CA GLY A 183 -5.85 -1.10 5.62
C GLY A 183 -7.03 -1.15 6.58
N ARG A 184 -6.84 -1.91 7.65
CA ARG A 184 -7.94 -2.28 8.53
C ARG A 184 -8.64 -1.07 9.16
N ASN A 185 -9.97 -1.02 9.01
CA ASN A 185 -10.86 0.04 9.47
C ASN A 185 -10.71 1.40 8.77
N ASN A 186 -10.18 1.45 7.55
CA ASN A 186 -9.96 2.71 6.82
C ASN A 186 -11.07 3.07 5.80
N GLY A 187 -12.28 2.57 6.04
CA GLY A 187 -13.50 2.97 5.31
C GLY A 187 -13.89 2.06 4.15
N VAL A 188 -12.98 1.24 3.62
CA VAL A 188 -13.31 0.23 2.61
C VAL A 188 -13.13 -1.18 3.18
N ASP A 189 -14.17 -2.01 3.06
CA ASP A 189 -14.11 -3.39 3.55
C ASP A 189 -13.17 -4.24 2.67
N PRO A 190 -12.39 -5.18 3.26
CA PRO A 190 -11.50 -6.08 2.52
C PRO A 190 -12.22 -6.86 1.41
N TYR A 191 -11.55 -7.06 0.28
CA TYR A 191 -12.20 -7.56 -0.92
C TYR A 191 -11.28 -8.47 -1.76
N LYS A 192 -11.88 -9.36 -2.56
CA LYS A 192 -11.13 -10.36 -3.35
C LYS A 192 -10.74 -9.85 -4.72
N VAL A 193 -9.46 -9.94 -5.07
CA VAL A 193 -8.94 -9.66 -6.42
C VAL A 193 -8.18 -10.85 -6.95
N TYR A 194 -7.95 -10.88 -8.26
CA TYR A 194 -7.03 -11.84 -8.85
C TYR A 194 -5.59 -11.33 -8.72
N CYS A 195 -4.73 -12.10 -8.07
CA CYS A 195 -3.30 -11.85 -7.99
C CYS A 195 -2.56 -12.70 -9.02
N ASP A 196 -1.84 -12.04 -9.90
CA ASP A 196 -0.83 -12.68 -10.76
C ASP A 196 0.53 -12.61 -10.06
N MET A 197 0.97 -13.76 -9.54
CA MET A 197 2.22 -13.94 -8.82
C MET A 197 3.37 -14.37 -9.73
N THR A 198 3.09 -14.58 -11.02
CA THR A 198 4.02 -15.25 -11.96
C THR A 198 4.56 -14.35 -13.05
N THR A 199 3.77 -13.39 -13.53
CA THR A 199 4.16 -12.54 -14.67
C THR A 199 5.35 -11.65 -14.37
N ASP A 200 5.40 -11.07 -13.17
CA ASP A 200 6.56 -10.36 -12.66
C ASP A 200 7.21 -11.21 -11.56
N ALA A 201 8.52 -11.41 -11.58
CA ALA A 201 9.20 -12.20 -10.55
C ALA A 201 9.32 -11.45 -9.21
N SER A 202 9.40 -10.11 -9.26
CA SER A 202 9.69 -9.24 -8.12
C SER A 202 8.47 -8.89 -7.27
N THR A 203 7.27 -8.87 -7.86
CA THR A 203 6.05 -8.46 -7.16
C THR A 203 4.82 -9.24 -7.62
N GLY A 204 3.72 -9.10 -6.88
CA GLY A 204 2.43 -9.71 -7.19
C GLY A 204 1.51 -8.64 -7.79
N ILE A 205 1.01 -8.88 -9.01
CA ILE A 205 0.21 -7.91 -9.75
C ILE A 205 -1.27 -8.07 -9.34
N THR A 206 -1.87 -6.99 -8.87
CA THR A 206 -3.30 -6.94 -8.58
C THR A 206 -4.07 -6.73 -9.87
N THR A 207 -5.04 -7.62 -10.15
CA THR A 207 -5.91 -7.52 -11.33
C THR A 207 -7.36 -7.32 -10.90
N PHE A 208 -7.93 -6.18 -11.28
CA PHE A 208 -9.34 -5.89 -11.21
C PHE A 208 -10.01 -6.28 -12.54
N GLU A 209 -10.68 -7.43 -12.51
CA GLU A 209 -11.47 -7.91 -13.65
C GLU A 209 -12.71 -7.05 -13.85
N HIS A 210 -13.11 -6.84 -15.12
CA HIS A 210 -14.35 -6.15 -15.48
C HIS A 210 -15.18 -6.99 -16.45
N GLN A 211 -16.43 -6.61 -16.66
CA GLN A 211 -17.43 -7.39 -17.37
C GLN A 211 -17.23 -7.51 -18.90
N GLU A 212 -16.17 -6.94 -19.46
CA GLU A 212 -16.00 -6.73 -20.92
C GLU A 212 -14.68 -7.27 -21.45
N ALA A 213 -14.40 -8.56 -21.26
CA ALA A 213 -13.24 -9.20 -21.88
C ALA A 213 -13.37 -9.34 -23.42
N ASN A 214 -14.58 -9.16 -23.96
CA ASN A 214 -14.89 -9.42 -25.37
C ASN A 214 -15.18 -8.13 -26.17
N ARG A 215 -14.89 -8.19 -27.47
CA ARG A 215 -15.08 -7.11 -28.43
C ARG A 215 -16.58 -6.81 -28.61
N SER A 216 -16.99 -5.58 -28.30
CA SER A 216 -18.36 -5.10 -28.47
C SER A 216 -18.49 -4.21 -29.72
N LEU A 217 -19.38 -4.57 -30.65
CA LEU A 217 -19.65 -3.79 -31.87
C LEU A 217 -20.53 -2.57 -31.54
N VAL A 218 -20.09 -1.38 -31.94
CA VAL A 218 -20.86 -0.14 -31.89
C VAL A 218 -21.48 0.08 -33.27
N ALA A 219 -22.74 -0.34 -33.43
CA ALA A 219 -23.49 -0.12 -34.66
C ALA A 219 -24.10 1.29 -34.63
N GLY A 220 -23.60 2.18 -35.51
CA GLY A 220 -24.25 3.42 -35.95
C GLY A 220 -25.02 4.21 -34.89
N ALA A 221 -24.34 5.12 -34.18
CA ALA A 221 -25.03 6.06 -33.30
C ALA A 221 -25.74 7.15 -34.13
N GLN A 222 -27.06 6.99 -34.36
CA GLN A 222 -27.84 7.96 -35.15
C GLN A 222 -28.11 9.30 -34.42
N VAL A 223 -27.84 9.34 -33.10
CA VAL A 223 -28.06 10.51 -32.24
C VAL A 223 -26.91 10.60 -31.23
N ALA A 224 -26.55 11.81 -30.80
CA ALA A 224 -25.57 11.98 -29.70
C ALA A 224 -26.02 11.18 -28.47
N PHE A 225 -25.07 10.58 -27.76
CA PHE A 225 -25.31 9.77 -26.54
C PHE A 225 -26.15 8.49 -26.74
N SER A 226 -26.43 8.04 -27.96
CA SER A 226 -27.21 6.81 -28.18
C SER A 226 -26.48 5.51 -27.80
N PHE A 227 -25.19 5.61 -27.48
CA PHE A 227 -24.38 4.51 -26.95
C PHE A 227 -23.55 4.98 -25.76
N ILE A 228 -23.96 4.56 -24.57
CA ILE A 228 -23.25 4.74 -23.30
C ILE A 228 -22.89 3.35 -22.77
N ARG A 229 -21.67 3.20 -22.25
CA ARG A 229 -21.20 1.99 -21.59
C ARG A 229 -20.46 2.36 -20.33
N ASN A 230 -20.95 1.82 -19.21
CA ASN A 230 -20.33 1.95 -17.90
C ASN A 230 -19.51 0.68 -17.63
N ILE A 231 -18.31 0.84 -17.11
CA ILE A 231 -17.46 -0.29 -16.71
C ILE A 231 -17.74 -0.62 -15.26
N THR A 232 -17.89 -1.92 -14.97
CA THR A 232 -18.17 -2.45 -13.64
C THR A 232 -17.14 -3.52 -13.33
N TYR A 233 -16.44 -3.39 -12.22
CA TYR A 233 -15.39 -4.32 -11.82
C TYR A 233 -15.97 -5.51 -11.05
N GLY A 234 -16.91 -6.20 -11.68
CA GLY A 234 -17.68 -7.28 -11.07
C GLY A 234 -18.47 -6.80 -9.85
N ASP A 235 -18.10 -7.32 -8.69
CA ASP A 235 -18.67 -7.03 -7.37
C ASP A 235 -17.99 -5.85 -6.65
N LYS A 236 -16.95 -5.25 -7.22
CA LYS A 236 -16.18 -4.17 -6.56
C LYS A 236 -16.82 -2.80 -6.72
N SER A 237 -16.86 -2.05 -5.62
CA SER A 237 -17.24 -0.64 -5.64
C SER A 237 -16.16 0.21 -6.33
N VAL A 238 -16.54 1.43 -6.73
CA VAL A 238 -15.56 2.40 -7.26
C VAL A 238 -14.50 2.71 -6.22
N ASP A 239 -14.88 2.85 -4.95
CA ASP A 239 -13.95 3.11 -3.84
C ASP A 239 -12.96 1.96 -3.65
N GLN A 240 -13.41 0.70 -3.74
CA GLN A 240 -12.52 -0.46 -3.68
C GLN A 240 -11.50 -0.44 -4.82
N VAL A 241 -11.94 -0.16 -6.04
CA VAL A 241 -11.01 -0.09 -7.18
C VAL A 241 -10.04 1.09 -7.03
N ALA A 242 -10.52 2.22 -6.51
CA ALA A 242 -9.71 3.40 -6.24
C ALA A 242 -8.62 3.13 -5.19
N THR A 243 -8.94 2.50 -4.04
CA THR A 243 -7.93 2.24 -3.00
C THR A 243 -6.80 1.36 -3.51
N GLY A 244 -7.09 0.36 -4.35
CA GLY A 244 -6.06 -0.46 -4.98
C GLY A 244 -5.22 0.28 -6.01
N ALA A 245 -5.81 1.22 -6.76
CA ALA A 245 -5.11 2.06 -7.72
C ALA A 245 -4.22 3.10 -7.02
N ASP A 246 -4.71 3.72 -5.94
CA ASP A 246 -4.05 4.84 -5.25
C ASP A 246 -2.77 4.43 -4.53
N ILE A 247 -2.72 3.20 -4.01
CA ILE A 247 -1.49 2.68 -3.39
C ILE A 247 -0.47 2.17 -4.41
N SER A 248 -0.81 2.11 -5.70
CA SER A 248 0.02 1.48 -6.72
C SER A 248 0.90 2.48 -7.46
N GLY A 249 2.20 2.23 -7.49
CA GLY A 249 3.15 3.07 -8.24
C GLY A 249 2.95 3.05 -9.76
N GLU A 250 2.38 1.97 -10.32
CA GLU A 250 1.81 2.00 -11.67
C GLU A 250 0.38 1.46 -11.66
N CYS A 251 -0.49 2.12 -12.39
CA CYS A 251 -1.88 1.74 -12.57
C CYS A 251 -2.19 1.82 -14.06
N TYR A 252 -2.64 0.73 -14.67
CA TYR A 252 -2.93 0.72 -16.10
C TYR A 252 -4.21 -0.05 -16.43
N GLN A 253 -5.12 0.67 -17.07
CA GLN A 253 -6.28 0.09 -17.75
C GLN A 253 -6.37 0.61 -19.17
N TYR A 254 -6.54 -0.29 -20.13
CA TYR A 254 -6.63 0.05 -21.55
C TYR A 254 -8.05 0.00 -22.09
N ILE A 255 -8.49 1.14 -22.65
CA ILE A 255 -9.62 1.22 -23.56
C ILE A 255 -9.10 1.16 -24.99
N LYS A 256 -9.56 0.20 -25.77
CA LYS A 256 -9.27 0.13 -27.20
C LYS A 256 -10.54 0.45 -27.98
N TYR A 257 -10.44 1.42 -28.89
CA TYR A 257 -11.48 1.74 -29.86
C TYR A 257 -10.96 1.57 -31.29
N GLU A 258 -11.58 0.66 -32.03
CA GLU A 258 -11.31 0.41 -33.44
C GLU A 258 -12.15 1.39 -34.27
N CYS A 259 -11.54 2.52 -34.64
CA CYS A 259 -12.18 3.65 -35.29
C CYS A 259 -12.13 3.61 -36.82
N HIS A 260 -11.85 2.45 -37.43
CA HIS A 260 -11.73 2.34 -38.88
C HIS A 260 -13.01 2.88 -39.57
N HIS A 261 -12.84 3.86 -40.47
CA HIS A 261 -13.94 4.60 -41.14
C HIS A 261 -14.93 5.35 -40.21
N SER A 262 -14.57 5.59 -38.96
CA SER A 262 -15.41 6.29 -37.98
C SER A 262 -15.13 7.79 -37.99
N GLN A 263 -16.16 8.63 -38.05
CA GLN A 263 -16.03 10.08 -37.88
C GLN A 263 -16.27 10.48 -36.42
N MET A 264 -15.20 10.78 -35.69
CA MET A 264 -15.34 11.35 -34.35
C MET A 264 -15.85 12.79 -34.44
N THR A 265 -17.13 12.98 -34.16
CA THR A 265 -17.73 14.30 -33.97
C THR A 265 -17.56 14.75 -32.51
N GLY A 266 -17.88 16.01 -32.18
CA GLY A 266 -17.86 16.53 -30.80
C GLY A 266 -18.78 15.81 -29.79
N SER A 267 -19.43 14.73 -30.21
CA SER A 267 -20.21 13.81 -29.37
C SER A 267 -19.45 12.52 -29.01
N THR A 268 -18.14 12.47 -29.23
CA THR A 268 -17.26 11.33 -28.94
C THR A 268 -16.27 11.69 -27.83
N ALA A 269 -16.37 11.01 -26.69
CA ALA A 269 -15.53 11.26 -25.53
C ALA A 269 -15.47 10.05 -24.59
N TRP A 270 -14.44 9.99 -23.76
CA TRP A 270 -14.34 9.16 -22.58
C TRP A 270 -14.14 10.05 -21.34
N TYR A 271 -14.34 9.50 -20.15
CA TYR A 271 -14.14 10.23 -18.89
C TYR A 271 -13.01 9.54 -18.13
N ASP A 272 -12.06 10.31 -17.62
CA ASP A 272 -11.03 9.79 -16.71
C ASP A 272 -11.62 9.56 -15.30
N ARG A 273 -10.78 9.08 -14.38
CA ARG A 273 -11.18 8.77 -13.00
C ARG A 273 -11.76 9.98 -12.24
N ASP A 274 -11.36 11.20 -12.61
CA ASP A 274 -11.83 12.44 -12.01
C ASP A 274 -13.13 12.96 -12.65
N GLY A 275 -13.71 12.18 -13.57
CA GLY A 275 -14.89 12.58 -14.34
C GLY A 275 -14.59 13.70 -15.34
N LYS A 276 -13.31 13.95 -15.67
CA LYS A 276 -12.94 14.93 -16.69
C LYS A 276 -13.09 14.30 -18.06
N GLN A 277 -13.90 14.94 -18.88
CA GLN A 277 -14.13 14.51 -20.25
C GLN A 277 -12.85 14.65 -21.09
N LYS A 278 -12.57 13.63 -21.89
CA LYS A 278 -11.47 13.56 -22.86
C LYS A 278 -12.06 13.28 -24.23
N ASN A 279 -11.69 14.10 -25.21
CA ASN A 279 -12.19 14.06 -26.58
C ASN A 279 -11.13 13.57 -27.59
N TYR A 280 -9.96 13.14 -27.14
CA TYR A 280 -8.89 12.60 -27.98
C TYR A 280 -8.62 11.13 -27.64
N TRP A 281 -8.02 10.40 -28.59
CA TRP A 281 -7.63 9.01 -28.37
C TRP A 281 -6.13 8.75 -28.54
N GLY A 282 -5.61 7.70 -27.89
CA GLY A 282 -4.19 7.43 -27.70
C GLY A 282 -3.39 7.53 -29.01
N GLY A 283 -2.32 8.33 -28.97
CA GLY A 283 -1.44 8.69 -30.08
C GLY A 283 -1.87 9.92 -30.91
N ALA A 284 -3.05 10.51 -30.65
CA ALA A 284 -3.45 11.78 -31.23
C ALA A 284 -2.96 12.96 -30.37
N THR A 285 -2.91 14.16 -30.95
CA THR A 285 -2.69 15.39 -30.17
C THR A 285 -3.81 15.58 -29.15
N VAL A 286 -3.45 16.05 -27.96
CA VAL A 286 -4.41 16.38 -26.90
C VAL A 286 -5.44 17.37 -27.45
N ASP A 287 -6.71 17.15 -27.08
CA ASP A 287 -7.88 17.94 -27.50
C ASP A 287 -8.21 17.96 -29.00
N SER A 288 -7.55 17.12 -29.81
CA SER A 288 -7.71 17.10 -31.27
C SER A 288 -9.09 16.65 -31.77
N GLY A 289 -9.86 15.93 -30.96
CA GLY A 289 -11.08 15.27 -31.45
C GLY A 289 -10.79 14.05 -32.33
N GLN A 290 -9.55 13.54 -32.36
CA GLN A 290 -9.09 12.53 -33.31
C GLN A 290 -8.56 11.26 -32.62
N CYS A 291 -8.47 10.18 -33.42
CA CYS A 291 -7.65 9.00 -33.12
C CYS A 291 -6.27 9.15 -33.78
N ALA A 292 -5.24 8.54 -33.20
CA ALA A 292 -3.99 8.33 -33.92
C ALA A 292 -4.20 7.38 -35.10
N CYS A 293 -3.81 7.81 -36.31
CA CYS A 293 -3.64 6.90 -37.44
C CYS A 293 -2.21 6.36 -37.42
N GLY A 294 -2.00 5.16 -36.88
CA GLY A 294 -0.70 4.49 -36.97
C GLY A 294 -0.50 3.83 -38.33
N ILE A 295 0.34 4.40 -39.21
CA ILE A 295 0.77 3.76 -40.46
C ILE A 295 1.78 2.64 -40.17
N SER A 296 1.36 1.60 -39.43
CA SER A 296 2.22 0.46 -39.12
C SER A 296 1.42 -0.83 -38.88
N ALA A 297 0.56 -1.23 -39.82
CA ALA A 297 -0.05 -2.57 -39.92
C ALA A 297 -0.71 -3.17 -38.65
N LEU A 298 -0.90 -2.39 -37.59
CA LEU A 298 -1.50 -2.77 -36.32
C LEU A 298 -2.27 -1.55 -35.80
N ASP A 299 -3.46 -1.35 -36.36
CA ASP A 299 -4.42 -0.32 -35.95
C ASP A 299 -4.90 -0.57 -34.50
N LYS A 300 -4.15 -0.07 -33.52
CA LYS A 300 -4.49 -0.20 -32.10
C LYS A 300 -4.20 1.11 -31.37
N ALA A 301 -5.25 1.85 -31.03
CA ALA A 301 -5.17 2.84 -29.96
C ALA A 301 -5.24 2.10 -28.61
N VAL A 302 -4.24 2.32 -27.76
CA VAL A 302 -4.03 1.66 -26.46
C VAL A 302 -3.79 2.80 -25.45
N PHE A 303 -4.53 2.84 -24.34
CA PHE A 303 -4.42 3.91 -23.32
C PHE A 303 -4.11 3.39 -21.93
N ALA A 304 -3.29 4.06 -21.14
CA ALA A 304 -3.35 3.89 -19.69
C ALA A 304 -4.37 4.88 -19.11
N ILE A 305 -5.38 4.39 -18.39
CA ILE A 305 -6.12 5.22 -17.42
C ILE A 305 -5.26 5.21 -16.15
N LEU A 306 -4.67 6.36 -15.82
CA LEU A 306 -4.01 6.66 -14.54
C LEU A 306 -5.05 7.29 -13.60
#